data_AF-A0A2R6IRI3-F1
#
_entry.id   AF-A0A2R6IRI3-F1
#
_cell.length_a   1.000
_cell.length_b   1.000
_cell.length_c   1.000
_cell.angle_alpha   90.00
_cell.angle_beta   90.00
_cell.angle_gamma   90.00
#
_symmetry.space_group_name_H-M   'P 1'
#
loop_
_entity.id
_entity.type
_entity.pdbx_description
1 polymer ?
#
loop_
_entity_poly.entity_id
_entity_poly.type
_entity_poly.pdbx_seq_one_letter_code
_entity_poly.pdbx_strand_id
1 'polypeptide(L)'
;MELNRRRFLATLGTTASALALAGCSEDSGDFEEGNDGGNGNNNDGNSGGDGNDTTSGGNGGNSNDIELLSHEMVREDEDSAAESVSVEGEAENVSGGELSYAEVEVKFYEGDTLAESFLDNINGWSADETWAFEVQYPGIGEDAAAITDYEIRAGTSL
;
A
#
# COMPACT_ATOMS: atom_id res chain seq x y z
N MET A 1 -14.11 38.19 -13.11
CA MET A 1 -12.81 38.66 -13.65
C MET A 1 -11.92 37.44 -13.74
N GLU A 2 -11.85 36.84 -14.92
CA GLU A 2 -10.81 35.88 -15.29
C GLU A 2 -9.47 36.62 -15.44
N LEU A 3 -8.36 35.94 -15.13
CA LEU A 3 -6.95 36.16 -15.55
C LEU A 3 -6.12 35.22 -14.64
N ASN A 4 -5.24 34.31 -15.06
CA ASN A 4 -4.52 34.15 -16.31
C ASN A 4 -3.99 32.71 -16.43
N ARG A 5 -4.06 32.14 -17.62
CA ARG A 5 -3.52 30.82 -17.97
C ARG A 5 -2.03 30.93 -18.35
N ARG A 6 -1.25 29.93 -17.93
CA ARG A 6 0.03 29.45 -18.49
C ARG A 6 1.21 30.43 -18.53
N ARG A 7 2.27 30.08 -17.80
CA ARG A 7 3.65 30.40 -18.22
C ARG A 7 4.50 29.13 -18.16
N PHE A 8 4.90 28.71 -19.36
CA PHE A 8 6.01 27.80 -19.62
C PHE A 8 7.31 28.41 -19.07
N LEU A 9 8.08 27.60 -18.35
CA LEU A 9 9.53 27.77 -18.24
C LEU A 9 10.18 26.44 -18.64
N ALA A 10 10.64 26.41 -19.89
CA ALA A 10 11.63 25.46 -20.34
C ALA A 10 12.98 25.88 -19.74
N THR A 11 13.54 25.05 -18.88
CA THR A 11 14.94 25.19 -18.45
C THR A 11 15.64 23.88 -18.79
N LEU A 12 16.28 23.85 -19.96
CA LEU A 12 17.28 22.85 -20.31
C LEU A 12 18.52 23.17 -19.48
N GLY A 13 18.84 22.31 -18.51
CA GLY A 13 20.05 22.38 -17.69
C GLY A 13 20.70 21.01 -17.62
N THR A 14 21.48 20.66 -18.63
CA THR A 14 22.42 19.54 -18.55
C THR A 14 23.61 19.93 -17.68
N THR A 15 23.60 19.51 -16.43
CA THR A 15 24.80 19.37 -15.61
C THR A 15 24.93 17.92 -15.17
N ALA A 16 25.75 17.17 -15.90
CA ALA A 16 26.19 15.85 -15.51
C ALA A 16 27.17 15.97 -14.34
N SER A 17 26.66 15.80 -13.13
CA SER A 17 27.45 15.63 -11.91
C SER A 17 27.33 14.17 -11.49
N ALA A 18 28.29 13.35 -11.92
CA ALA A 18 28.40 11.97 -11.48
C ALA A 18 28.93 11.96 -10.03
N LEU A 19 28.02 11.87 -9.07
CA LEU A 19 28.30 11.42 -7.71
C LEU A 19 27.78 9.98 -7.62
N ALA A 20 28.71 9.03 -7.65
CA ALA A 20 28.43 7.65 -7.28
C ALA A 20 28.28 7.61 -5.75
N LEU A 21 27.08 7.89 -5.28
CA LEU A 21 26.64 7.50 -3.95
C LEU A 21 26.15 6.06 -4.09
N ALA A 22 26.98 5.11 -3.66
CA ALA A 22 26.50 3.82 -3.21
C ALA A 22 25.67 4.09 -1.95
N GLY A 23 24.41 4.45 -2.17
CA GLY A 23 23.37 4.44 -1.16
C GLY A 23 22.94 2.99 -1.02
N CYS A 24 23.00 2.51 0.21
CA CYS A 24 22.46 1.22 0.62
C CYS A 24 21.10 1.00 -0.02
N SER A 25 20.81 -0.24 -0.41
CA SER A 25 19.42 -0.69 -0.52
C SER A 25 18.70 -0.18 0.74
N GLU A 26 17.79 0.77 0.55
CA GLU A 26 16.72 1.00 1.51
C GLU A 26 16.03 -0.36 1.61
N ASP A 27 16.23 -0.98 2.76
CA ASP A 27 15.33 -1.96 3.33
C ASP A 27 14.04 -1.18 3.56
N SER A 28 13.23 -1.06 2.51
CA SER A 28 11.82 -0.74 2.65
C SER A 28 11.29 -1.75 3.65
N GLY A 29 10.60 -1.26 4.68
CA GLY A 29 9.91 -2.10 5.67
C GLY A 29 8.72 -2.81 5.02
N ASP A 30 8.99 -3.51 3.92
CA ASP A 30 8.17 -4.51 3.29
C ASP A 30 7.65 -5.37 4.44
N PHE A 31 6.35 -5.68 4.44
CA PHE A 31 5.83 -6.72 5.33
C PHE A 31 6.78 -7.93 5.25
N GLU A 32 7.59 -8.16 6.29
CA GLU A 32 8.72 -9.10 6.21
C GLU A 32 8.21 -10.48 5.84
N GLU A 33 8.38 -10.88 4.57
CA GLU A 33 7.95 -12.17 4.06
C GLU A 33 9.00 -13.22 4.41
N GLY A 34 8.94 -13.76 5.62
CA GLY A 34 9.83 -14.83 6.08
C GLY A 34 9.63 -16.14 5.30
N ASN A 35 10.49 -16.43 4.34
CA ASN A 35 10.51 -17.71 3.62
C ASN A 35 11.88 -18.43 3.75
N ASP A 36 12.08 -19.15 4.85
CA ASP A 36 13.16 -20.15 4.98
C ASP A 36 12.62 -21.55 4.64
N GLY A 37 12.69 -21.92 3.36
CA GLY A 37 12.29 -23.26 2.95
C GLY A 37 12.54 -23.56 1.47
N GLY A 38 13.75 -24.03 1.13
CA GLY A 38 14.08 -24.30 -0.28
C GLY A 38 15.25 -25.23 -0.53
N ASN A 39 15.08 -26.51 -0.18
CA ASN A 39 15.91 -27.63 -0.62
C ASN A 39 16.12 -27.60 -2.16
N GLY A 40 17.37 -27.41 -2.58
CA GLY A 40 17.74 -27.34 -3.99
C GLY A 40 17.56 -28.67 -4.72
N ASN A 41 16.84 -28.63 -5.83
CA ASN A 41 16.92 -29.67 -6.84
C ASN A 41 16.87 -29.02 -8.23
N ASN A 42 17.99 -29.09 -8.95
CA ASN A 42 18.18 -28.55 -10.29
C ASN A 42 17.27 -29.27 -11.30
N ASN A 43 16.61 -28.52 -12.17
CA ASN A 43 16.38 -28.99 -13.53
C ASN A 43 16.23 -27.81 -14.52
N ASP A 44 17.17 -27.74 -15.47
CA ASP A 44 17.18 -26.80 -16.59
C ASP A 44 16.07 -27.13 -17.61
N GLY A 45 15.42 -26.10 -18.17
CA GLY A 45 14.38 -26.31 -19.19
C GLY A 45 13.68 -25.08 -19.79
N ASN A 46 14.43 -24.24 -20.51
CA ASN A 46 14.10 -23.48 -21.75
C ASN A 46 12.68 -22.90 -22.06
N SER A 47 12.71 -21.59 -22.35
CA SER A 47 11.94 -20.76 -23.32
C SER A 47 10.47 -20.37 -23.06
N GLY A 48 10.30 -19.06 -22.78
CA GLY A 48 9.67 -18.13 -23.72
C GLY A 48 8.14 -18.02 -23.69
N GLY A 49 7.63 -16.96 -23.05
CA GLY A 49 6.24 -16.53 -23.14
C GLY A 49 6.03 -15.20 -22.42
N ASP A 50 5.64 -14.20 -23.20
CA ASP A 50 5.25 -12.82 -22.91
C ASP A 50 4.94 -12.46 -21.44
N GLY A 51 5.72 -11.49 -20.92
CA GLY A 51 5.49 -10.85 -19.64
C GLY A 51 4.23 -10.00 -19.66
N ASN A 52 3.12 -10.62 -19.25
CA ASN A 52 2.03 -9.90 -18.61
C ASN A 52 2.51 -9.56 -17.20
N ASP A 53 2.87 -8.30 -16.99
CA ASP A 53 3.24 -7.72 -15.70
C ASP A 53 1.99 -7.72 -14.79
N THR A 54 1.70 -8.90 -14.24
CA THR A 54 0.83 -9.06 -13.08
C THR A 54 1.79 -9.35 -11.95
N THR A 55 2.08 -8.32 -11.16
CA THR A 55 2.77 -8.41 -9.88
C THR A 55 2.09 -9.47 -9.02
N SER A 56 2.60 -10.69 -9.12
CA SER A 56 2.29 -11.82 -8.27
C SER A 56 3.58 -12.12 -7.52
N GLY A 57 3.56 -11.82 -6.23
CA GLY A 57 4.68 -12.03 -5.33
C GLY A 57 4.30 -11.63 -3.91
N GLY A 58 3.66 -12.55 -3.19
CA GLY A 58 3.50 -12.44 -1.75
C GLY A 58 2.46 -13.40 -1.18
N ASN A 59 2.87 -14.61 -0.81
CA ASN A 59 2.01 -15.56 -0.08
C ASN A 59 2.17 -15.30 1.43
N GLY A 60 1.63 -14.16 1.87
CA GLY A 60 1.33 -13.84 3.26
C GLY A 60 -0.18 -13.73 3.40
N GLY A 61 -0.79 -14.55 4.27
CA GLY A 61 -2.21 -14.46 4.62
C GLY A 61 -3.20 -14.53 3.45
N ASN A 62 -3.04 -15.49 2.53
CA ASN A 62 -3.96 -15.77 1.41
C ASN A 62 -4.69 -14.53 0.86
N SER A 63 -3.92 -13.53 0.42
CA SER A 63 -4.41 -12.39 -0.37
C SER A 63 -5.23 -12.79 -1.61
N ASN A 64 -5.24 -14.07 -1.97
CA ASN A 64 -6.09 -14.63 -3.03
C ASN A 64 -7.56 -14.73 -2.65
N ASP A 65 -7.91 -14.67 -1.35
CA ASP A 65 -9.30 -14.80 -0.89
C ASP A 65 -10.00 -13.44 -0.80
N ILE A 66 -9.24 -12.34 -0.85
CA ILE A 66 -9.73 -10.96 -0.71
C ILE A 66 -9.08 -10.07 -1.78
N GLU A 67 -9.89 -9.42 -2.60
CA GLU A 67 -9.42 -8.44 -3.59
C GLU A 67 -9.61 -7.01 -3.06
N LEU A 68 -8.55 -6.21 -3.04
CA LEU A 68 -8.65 -4.77 -2.77
C LEU A 68 -9.11 -4.05 -4.05
N LEU A 69 -10.32 -3.52 -4.06
CA LEU A 69 -10.92 -2.84 -5.22
C LEU A 69 -10.45 -1.39 -5.35
N SER A 70 -10.36 -0.69 -4.22
CA SER A 70 -9.90 0.69 -4.14
C SER A 70 -9.38 1.03 -2.76
N HIS A 71 -8.43 1.96 -2.68
CA HIS A 71 -8.00 2.58 -1.43
C HIS A 71 -7.46 3.98 -1.71
N GLU A 72 -7.71 4.93 -0.81
CA GLU A 72 -7.13 6.27 -0.84
C GLU A 72 -6.91 6.82 0.57
N MET A 73 -5.91 7.67 0.73
CA MET A 73 -5.73 8.44 1.96
C MET A 73 -6.68 9.65 1.92
N VAL A 74 -7.56 9.75 2.91
CA VAL A 74 -8.51 10.84 3.09
C VAL A 74 -8.02 11.74 4.23
N ARG A 75 -8.18 13.05 4.03
CA ARG A 75 -7.87 14.07 5.03
C ARG A 75 -9.10 14.90 5.33
N GLU A 76 -9.36 15.13 6.61
CA GLU A 76 -10.38 16.07 7.06
C GLU A 76 -9.73 17.24 7.78
N ASP A 77 -10.35 18.42 7.72
CA ASP A 77 -9.89 19.64 8.39
C ASP A 77 -8.40 19.98 8.15
N GLU A 78 -7.93 19.78 6.91
CA GLU A 78 -6.54 20.02 6.46
C GLU A 78 -6.06 21.44 6.79
N ASP A 79 -4.77 21.57 7.14
CA ASP A 79 -4.13 22.81 7.60
C ASP A 79 -4.71 23.37 8.92
N SER A 80 -5.34 22.51 9.74
CA SER A 80 -5.91 22.92 11.02
C SER A 80 -5.43 22.08 12.21
N ALA A 81 -5.65 22.60 13.42
CA ALA A 81 -5.36 21.87 14.65
C ALA A 81 -6.27 20.64 14.87
N ALA A 82 -7.27 20.44 14.01
CA ALA A 82 -8.19 19.31 14.02
C ALA A 82 -7.97 18.37 12.82
N GLU A 83 -6.91 18.56 12.03
CA GLU A 83 -6.63 17.69 10.88
C GLU A 83 -6.61 16.21 11.30
N SER A 84 -7.26 15.36 10.53
CA SER A 84 -7.27 13.91 10.70
C SER A 84 -6.92 13.21 9.39
N VAL A 85 -6.40 11.98 9.49
CA VAL A 85 -6.03 11.14 8.35
C VAL A 85 -6.67 9.76 8.52
N SER A 86 -7.29 9.27 7.45
CA SER A 86 -7.78 7.90 7.32
C SER A 86 -7.34 7.30 5.99
N VAL A 87 -7.32 5.97 5.90
CA VAL A 87 -7.30 5.26 4.62
C VAL A 87 -8.64 4.59 4.47
N GLU A 88 -9.37 4.99 3.44
CA GLU A 88 -10.69 4.49 3.09
C GLU A 88 -10.61 3.67 1.82
N GLY A 89 -11.44 2.64 1.70
CA GLY A 89 -11.45 1.81 0.52
C GLY A 89 -12.53 0.75 0.48
N GLU A 90 -12.45 -0.09 -0.53
CA GLU A 90 -13.37 -1.20 -0.76
C GLU A 90 -12.58 -2.48 -1.02
N ALA A 91 -13.01 -3.58 -0.41
CA ALA A 91 -12.49 -4.93 -0.64
C ALA A 91 -13.63 -5.89 -0.99
N GLU A 92 -13.34 -6.96 -1.72
CA GLU A 92 -14.29 -8.02 -2.10
C GLU A 92 -13.81 -9.39 -1.66
N ASN A 93 -14.73 -10.22 -1.16
CA ASN A 93 -14.45 -11.62 -0.88
C ASN A 93 -14.55 -12.46 -2.15
N VAL A 94 -13.39 -12.83 -2.69
CA VAL A 94 -13.26 -13.63 -3.92
C VAL A 94 -12.94 -15.11 -3.64
N SER A 95 -12.99 -15.54 -2.37
CA SER A 95 -12.71 -16.93 -1.97
C SER A 95 -13.74 -17.97 -2.46
N GLY A 96 -14.92 -17.52 -2.91
CA GLY A 96 -16.04 -18.37 -3.30
C GLY A 96 -16.80 -19.00 -2.12
N GLY A 97 -16.53 -18.57 -0.87
CA GLY A 97 -17.23 -18.99 0.34
C GLY A 97 -17.32 -17.88 1.38
N GLU A 98 -18.02 -18.14 2.49
CA GLU A 98 -18.06 -17.19 3.61
C GLU A 98 -16.71 -17.19 4.35
N LEU A 99 -16.15 -16.00 4.57
CA LEU A 99 -14.97 -15.80 5.41
C LEU A 99 -15.41 -15.53 6.85
N SER A 100 -14.97 -16.39 7.78
CA SER A 100 -15.28 -16.20 9.20
C SER A 100 -14.65 -14.95 9.77
N TYR A 101 -13.49 -14.55 9.23
CA TYR A 101 -12.72 -13.38 9.62
C TYR A 101 -11.93 -12.88 8.42
N ALA A 102 -11.89 -11.57 8.25
CA ALA A 102 -11.05 -10.86 7.28
C ALA A 102 -10.63 -9.52 7.88
N GLU A 103 -9.46 -9.04 7.48
CA GLU A 103 -8.91 -7.77 7.96
C GLU A 103 -8.14 -7.04 6.87
N VAL A 104 -8.11 -5.72 7.00
CA VAL A 104 -7.28 -4.81 6.22
C VAL A 104 -6.35 -4.12 7.19
N GLU A 105 -5.04 -4.25 6.98
CA GLU A 105 -4.01 -3.56 7.75
C GLU A 105 -3.41 -2.43 6.93
N VAL A 106 -3.26 -1.26 7.55
CA VAL A 106 -2.65 -0.07 6.97
C VAL A 106 -1.51 0.39 7.86
N LYS A 107 -0.32 0.52 7.26
CA LYS A 107 0.85 1.19 7.84
C LYS A 107 0.88 2.64 7.37
N PHE A 108 1.03 3.59 8.29
CA PHE A 108 1.16 5.01 8.00
C PHE A 108 2.61 5.46 8.15
N TYR A 109 3.07 6.32 7.24
CA TYR A 109 4.46 6.77 7.20
C TYR A 109 4.59 8.29 7.23
N GLU A 110 5.59 8.77 8.00
CA GLU A 110 6.10 10.14 8.00
C GLU A 110 7.38 10.20 7.15
N GLY A 111 7.25 10.60 5.87
CA GLY A 111 8.30 10.38 4.89
C GLY A 111 8.61 8.89 4.74
N ASP A 112 9.87 8.51 4.93
CA ASP A 112 10.32 7.10 4.89
C ASP A 112 10.23 6.38 6.25
N THR A 113 9.72 7.04 7.30
CA THR A 113 9.67 6.48 8.66
C THR A 113 8.27 5.94 8.95
N LEU A 114 8.19 4.67 9.35
CA LEU A 114 6.93 4.09 9.84
C LEU A 114 6.49 4.84 11.11
N ALA A 115 5.34 5.48 11.04
CA ALA A 115 4.71 6.11 12.19
C ALA A 115 4.02 5.04 13.04
N GLU A 116 3.01 4.37 12.47
CA GLU A 116 2.25 3.33 13.15
C GLU A 116 1.45 2.47 12.16
N SER A 117 0.94 1.31 12.62
CA SER A 117 0.08 0.41 11.85
C SER A 117 -1.24 0.17 12.57
N PHE A 118 -2.34 0.15 11.82
CA PHE A 118 -3.68 -0.10 12.31
C PHE A 118 -4.45 -1.01 11.37
N LEU A 119 -5.55 -1.58 11.84
CA LEU A 119 -6.39 -2.46 11.03
C LEU A 119 -7.87 -2.18 11.24
N ASP A 120 -8.65 -2.50 10.22
CA ASP A 120 -10.09 -2.69 10.30
C ASP A 120 -10.40 -4.16 9.96
N ASN A 121 -11.49 -4.70 10.50
CA ASN A 121 -11.81 -6.12 10.36
C ASN A 121 -13.31 -6.39 10.26
N ILE A 122 -13.65 -7.48 9.57
CA ILE A 122 -15.02 -7.97 9.38
C ILE A 122 -15.12 -9.46 9.71
N ASN A 123 -16.30 -9.91 10.13
CA ASN A 123 -16.59 -11.31 10.46
C ASN A 123 -17.83 -11.79 9.71
N GLY A 124 -17.83 -13.06 9.29
CA GLY A 124 -18.98 -13.66 8.59
C GLY A 124 -19.25 -12.97 7.25
N TRP A 125 -18.20 -12.69 6.49
CA TRP A 125 -18.27 -11.96 5.23
C TRP A 125 -18.62 -12.89 4.08
N SER A 126 -19.75 -12.65 3.42
CA SER A 126 -20.26 -13.56 2.38
C SER A 126 -19.40 -13.51 1.12
N ALA A 127 -19.43 -14.57 0.31
CA ALA A 127 -18.78 -14.58 -1.00
C ALA A 127 -19.37 -13.50 -1.92
N ASP A 128 -18.53 -12.90 -2.75
CA ASP A 128 -18.88 -11.84 -3.72
C ASP A 128 -19.51 -10.59 -3.09
N GLU A 129 -19.36 -10.42 -1.77
CA GLU A 129 -19.79 -9.24 -1.04
C GLU A 129 -18.65 -8.23 -0.96
N THR A 130 -18.96 -6.96 -1.17
CA THR A 130 -18.02 -5.85 -0.99
C THR A 130 -18.13 -5.29 0.42
N TRP A 131 -16.98 -5.03 1.04
CA TRP A 131 -16.84 -4.37 2.32
C TRP A 131 -16.12 -3.03 2.14
N ALA A 132 -16.76 -1.94 2.59
CA ALA A 132 -16.13 -0.64 2.72
C ALA A 132 -15.43 -0.55 4.07
N PHE A 133 -14.11 -0.35 4.05
CA PHE A 133 -13.27 -0.28 5.24
C PHE A 133 -12.76 1.14 5.47
N GLU A 134 -12.48 1.45 6.73
CA GLU A 134 -11.85 2.71 7.13
C GLU A 134 -10.83 2.43 8.23
N VAL A 135 -9.56 2.72 7.94
CA VAL A 135 -8.49 2.65 8.94
C VAL A 135 -8.04 4.06 9.27
N GLN A 136 -8.37 4.53 10.48
CA GLN A 136 -8.05 5.88 10.94
C GLN A 136 -6.72 5.92 11.68
N TYR A 137 -5.86 6.89 11.32
CA TYR A 137 -4.70 7.26 12.14
C TYR A 137 -5.19 8.05 13.36
N PRO A 138 -4.81 7.67 14.60
CA PRO A 138 -5.35 8.29 15.82
C PRO A 138 -4.74 9.65 16.15
N GLY A 139 -3.60 10.00 15.54
CA GLY A 139 -3.02 11.34 15.68
C GLY A 139 -3.86 12.39 14.98
N ILE A 140 -3.75 13.64 15.44
CA ILE A 140 -4.50 14.79 14.89
C ILE A 140 -3.58 15.99 14.72
N GLY A 141 -4.01 16.98 13.93
CA GLY A 141 -3.29 18.23 13.73
C GLY A 141 -1.91 17.99 13.12
N GLU A 142 -0.85 18.45 13.81
CA GLU A 142 0.53 18.30 13.32
C GLU A 142 0.95 16.84 13.14
N ASP A 143 0.46 15.92 13.98
CA ASP A 143 0.77 14.48 13.88
C ASP A 143 0.11 13.87 12.62
N ALA A 144 -1.14 14.23 12.33
CA ALA A 144 -1.84 13.79 11.13
C ALA A 144 -1.25 14.43 9.84
N ALA A 145 -0.90 15.71 9.91
CA ALA A 145 -0.28 16.43 8.81
C ALA A 145 1.12 15.89 8.47
N ALA A 146 1.82 15.28 9.43
CA ALA A 146 3.13 14.67 9.21
C ALA A 146 3.07 13.37 8.39
N ILE A 147 1.93 12.68 8.37
CA ILE A 147 1.73 11.48 7.55
C ILE A 147 1.79 11.87 6.08
N THR A 148 2.61 11.21 5.28
CA THR A 148 2.76 11.50 3.84
C THR A 148 2.51 10.30 2.94
N ASP A 149 2.62 9.08 3.47
CA ASP A 149 2.48 7.84 2.71
C ASP A 149 1.81 6.75 3.55
N TYR A 150 1.36 5.69 2.88
CA TYR A 150 0.78 4.51 3.50
C TYR A 150 1.01 3.24 2.67
N GLU A 151 1.07 2.11 3.37
CA GLU A 151 1.02 0.78 2.76
C GLU A 151 -0.19 0.03 3.28
N ILE A 152 -0.80 -0.81 2.44
CA ILE A 152 -2.02 -1.54 2.77
C ILE A 152 -1.92 -3.00 2.33
N ARG A 153 -2.49 -3.90 3.14
CA ARG A 153 -2.72 -5.30 2.78
C ARG A 153 -4.03 -5.81 3.35
N ALA A 154 -4.62 -6.80 2.68
CA ALA A 154 -5.82 -7.48 3.13
C ALA A 154 -5.57 -8.98 3.27
N GLY A 155 -6.20 -9.62 4.24
CA GLY A 155 -6.05 -11.06 4.45
C GLY A 155 -7.01 -11.63 5.50
N THR A 156 -6.92 -12.94 5.70
CA THR A 156 -7.71 -13.68 6.69
C THR A 156 -6.88 -14.08 7.92
N SER A 157 -5.58 -13.77 7.91
CA SER A 157 -4.60 -13.96 8.99
C SER A 157 -3.30 -13.25 8.60
N LEU A 158 -3.21 -11.95 8.84
CA LEU A 158 -2.05 -11.12 8.47
C LEU A 158 -0.90 -11.15 9.48
#